data_AF-A0A2N6NFE7-F1
#
_entry.id   AF-A0A2N6NFE7-F1
#
_cell.length_a   1.000
_cell.length_b   1.000
_cell.length_c   1.000
_cell.angle_alpha   90.00
_cell.angle_beta   90.00
_cell.angle_gamma   90.00
#
_symmetry.space_group_name_H-M   'P 1'
#
loop_
_entity.id
_entity.type
_entity.pdbx_description
1 polymer ?
#
loop_
_entity_poly.entity_id
_entity_poly.type
_entity_poly.pdbx_seq_one_letter_code
_entity_poly.pdbx_strand_id
1 'polypeptide(L)'
;MDYETLDVAILAGAAGQWSTGRRIDVLDGDNEKSYFVKVIEREEFVDMAEAEYEGQKAIAAVIPDNAVKPVAWGYSADTKSKGLVSGRLLPIIKQMHQRSISPTGQFGFHVTSYYGPQPMIVDWTDNWEESWVREFRSGLRYVERMRGHDPELFKISEQFIEKVASRFLRPLQTGGRSIKPSLCHGNLCDENIQFNVDTHQPVIFDPCSFYGHHEMDFQCMKGPQCIIGQNFIDLYKVKVGASKPIEDFEDRVSLYAMAKADMRRLLEKYPDGLRYYMGGLEPTIASLPDTPPATPSRAQPSTQIASKGDNTGINTPPRTPLITYDPSRNSITDDILGAGE
;
A
#
# COMPACT_ATOMS: atom_id res chain seq x y z
N MET A 1 18.10 -17.73 19.07
CA MET A 1 16.83 -17.70 18.32
C MET A 1 17.20 -17.79 16.86
N ASP A 2 16.48 -18.56 16.05
CA ASP A 2 16.82 -18.73 14.63
C ASP A 2 16.37 -17.51 13.83
N TYR A 3 17.28 -16.90 13.07
CA TYR A 3 17.04 -15.61 12.40
C TYR A 3 16.40 -15.74 11.02
N GLU A 4 16.38 -16.93 10.39
CA GLU A 4 15.52 -17.17 9.22
C GLU A 4 14.03 -17.00 9.57
N THR A 5 13.67 -17.27 10.83
CA THR A 5 12.31 -17.03 11.36
C THR A 5 11.95 -15.56 11.60
N LEU A 6 12.81 -14.61 11.20
CA LEU A 6 12.47 -13.19 11.16
C LEU A 6 12.00 -12.75 9.77
N ASP A 7 12.71 -13.13 8.70
CA ASP A 7 12.27 -12.83 7.33
C ASP A 7 10.96 -13.57 7.01
N VAL A 8 10.88 -14.87 7.40
CA VAL A 8 9.64 -15.65 7.38
C VAL A 8 8.54 -15.02 8.24
N ALA A 9 8.85 -14.17 9.23
CA ALA A 9 7.85 -13.58 10.14
C ALA A 9 7.42 -12.15 9.82
N ILE A 10 8.25 -11.36 9.14
CA ILE A 10 7.80 -10.11 8.52
C ILE A 10 6.85 -10.47 7.36
N LEU A 11 7.19 -11.53 6.60
CA LEU A 11 6.30 -12.10 5.59
C LEU A 11 5.08 -12.82 6.18
N ALA A 12 5.24 -13.67 7.21
CA ALA A 12 4.10 -14.35 7.85
C ALA A 12 3.27 -13.44 8.78
N GLY A 13 3.74 -12.24 9.09
CA GLY A 13 2.90 -11.16 9.62
C GLY A 13 1.77 -10.86 8.64
N ALA A 14 2.08 -10.75 7.34
CA ALA A 14 1.08 -10.62 6.28
C ALA A 14 0.31 -11.92 6.00
N ALA A 15 0.89 -13.10 6.27
CA ALA A 15 0.25 -14.40 6.01
C ALA A 15 -0.70 -14.91 7.12
N GLY A 16 -1.03 -14.10 8.13
CA GLY A 16 -2.18 -14.40 8.99
C GLY A 16 -3.47 -14.31 8.19
N GLN A 17 -4.30 -15.37 8.14
CA GLN A 17 -5.57 -15.34 7.40
C GLN A 17 -6.59 -14.42 8.10
N TRP A 18 -6.50 -13.13 7.76
CA TRP A 18 -7.31 -12.03 8.30
C TRP A 18 -8.70 -11.93 7.66
N SER A 19 -8.83 -12.42 6.42
CA SER A 19 -10.09 -12.60 5.72
C SER A 19 -10.16 -13.95 5.02
N THR A 20 -11.38 -14.45 4.81
CA THR A 20 -11.63 -15.62 3.96
C THR A 20 -12.36 -15.15 2.70
N GLY A 21 -11.88 -15.55 1.52
CA GLY A 21 -12.43 -15.16 0.21
C GLY A 21 -13.56 -16.09 -0.25
N ARG A 22 -14.64 -15.53 -0.82
CA ARG A 22 -15.97 -16.14 -0.86
C ARG A 22 -16.71 -15.88 -2.17
N ARG A 23 -17.16 -16.90 -2.93
CA ARG A 23 -18.07 -16.71 -4.09
C ARG A 23 -19.54 -16.74 -3.66
N ILE A 24 -20.25 -15.64 -3.89
CA ILE A 24 -21.71 -15.58 -3.81
C ILE A 24 -22.30 -15.47 -5.22
N ASP A 25 -23.43 -16.11 -5.47
CA ASP A 25 -24.18 -16.02 -6.71
C ASP A 25 -25.53 -15.35 -6.41
N VAL A 26 -25.85 -14.29 -7.14
CA VAL A 26 -26.97 -13.38 -6.84
C VAL A 26 -27.84 -13.21 -8.07
N LEU A 27 -29.17 -13.30 -7.89
CA LEU A 27 -30.14 -13.01 -8.94
C LEU A 27 -30.49 -11.51 -8.94
N ASP A 28 -30.17 -10.84 -10.05
CA ASP A 28 -30.50 -9.44 -10.32
C ASP A 28 -31.58 -9.38 -11.42
N GLY A 29 -32.84 -9.50 -10.98
CA GLY A 29 -33.94 -9.89 -11.85
C GLY A 29 -33.74 -11.31 -12.38
N ASP A 30 -33.90 -11.50 -13.69
CA ASP A 30 -33.66 -12.77 -14.38
C ASP A 30 -32.16 -13.06 -14.63
N ASN A 31 -31.24 -12.18 -14.20
CA ASN A 31 -29.81 -12.30 -14.46
C ASN A 31 -29.06 -12.87 -13.25
N GLU A 32 -28.49 -14.07 -13.37
CA GLU A 32 -27.55 -14.59 -12.38
C GLU A 32 -26.19 -13.88 -12.49
N LYS A 33 -25.65 -13.40 -11.36
CA LYS A 33 -24.37 -12.70 -11.26
C LYS A 33 -23.53 -13.27 -10.13
N SER A 34 -22.38 -13.85 -10.46
CA SER A 34 -21.37 -14.29 -9.51
C SER A 34 -20.49 -13.12 -9.03
N TYR A 35 -20.29 -13.01 -7.73
CA TYR A 35 -19.38 -12.05 -7.10
C TYR A 35 -18.35 -12.77 -6.23
N PHE A 36 -17.14 -12.22 -6.15
CA PHE A 36 -16.17 -12.58 -5.13
C PHE A 36 -16.22 -11.55 -4.01
N VAL A 37 -16.32 -12.03 -2.77
CA VAL A 37 -16.47 -11.27 -1.54
C VAL A 37 -15.36 -11.67 -0.58
N LYS A 38 -14.80 -10.72 0.17
CA LYS A 38 -13.95 -11.02 1.32
C LYS A 38 -14.75 -10.90 2.60
N VAL A 39 -14.51 -11.84 3.50
CA VAL A 39 -15.22 -11.94 4.76
C VAL A 39 -14.23 -11.81 5.89
N ILE A 40 -14.43 -10.74 6.66
CA ILE A 40 -13.64 -10.38 7.82
C ILE A 40 -14.50 -10.69 9.05
N GLU A 41 -14.06 -11.69 9.83
CA GLU A 41 -14.81 -12.21 10.98
C GLU A 41 -14.43 -11.50 12.30
N ARG A 42 -13.46 -10.57 12.24
CA ARG A 42 -12.83 -9.88 13.37
C ARG A 42 -12.96 -8.36 13.22
N GLU A 43 -13.48 -7.69 14.24
CA GLU A 43 -13.80 -6.26 14.22
C GLU A 43 -12.53 -5.40 14.03
N GLU A 44 -11.41 -5.82 14.60
CA GLU A 44 -10.10 -5.14 14.50
C GLU A 44 -9.46 -5.15 13.09
N PHE A 45 -10.09 -5.81 12.12
CA PHE A 45 -9.66 -5.86 10.71
C PHE A 45 -10.64 -5.18 9.76
N VAL A 46 -11.74 -4.57 10.22
CA VAL A 46 -12.76 -3.96 9.34
C VAL A 46 -12.18 -2.86 8.45
N ASP A 47 -11.29 -2.02 8.98
CA ASP A 47 -10.58 -0.97 8.23
C ASP A 47 -9.81 -1.51 7.01
N MET A 48 -9.37 -2.78 7.07
CA MET A 48 -8.67 -3.43 5.95
C MET A 48 -9.58 -3.63 4.73
N ALA A 49 -10.91 -3.76 4.93
CA ALA A 49 -11.86 -3.83 3.82
C ALA A 49 -11.98 -2.49 3.08
N GLU A 50 -12.01 -1.37 3.82
CA GLU A 50 -12.04 -0.03 3.23
C GLU A 50 -10.73 0.28 2.50
N ALA A 51 -9.60 -0.06 3.11
CA ALA A 51 -8.27 0.11 2.52
C ALA A 51 -8.10 -0.69 1.21
N GLU A 52 -8.50 -1.97 1.20
CA GLU A 52 -8.47 -2.80 -0.01
C GLU A 52 -9.45 -2.29 -1.06
N TYR A 53 -10.66 -1.87 -0.67
CA TYR A 53 -11.67 -1.32 -1.57
C TYR A 53 -11.17 -0.04 -2.27
N GLU A 54 -10.66 0.94 -1.51
CA GLU A 54 -10.14 2.20 -2.05
C GLU A 54 -8.83 2.02 -2.84
N GLY A 55 -7.95 1.11 -2.42
CA GLY A 55 -6.77 0.71 -3.18
C GLY A 55 -7.14 0.10 -4.53
N GLN A 56 -8.01 -0.91 -4.51
CA GLN A 56 -8.46 -1.61 -5.72
C GLN A 56 -9.22 -0.67 -6.68
N LYS A 57 -10.01 0.26 -6.14
CA LYS A 57 -10.71 1.33 -6.87
C LYS A 57 -9.73 2.31 -7.53
N ALA A 58 -8.68 2.73 -6.83
CA ALA A 58 -7.63 3.58 -7.39
C ALA A 58 -6.87 2.87 -8.52
N ILE A 59 -6.57 1.58 -8.37
CA ILE A 59 -5.92 0.77 -9.41
C ILE A 59 -6.86 0.60 -10.62
N ALA A 60 -8.14 0.29 -10.39
CA ALA A 60 -9.15 0.16 -11.46
C ALA A 60 -9.40 1.45 -12.24
N ALA A 61 -9.16 2.63 -11.64
CA ALA A 61 -9.21 3.90 -12.36
C ALA A 61 -8.05 4.09 -13.37
N VAL A 62 -6.93 3.38 -13.20
CA VAL A 62 -5.72 3.50 -14.05
C VAL A 62 -5.57 2.32 -15.03
N ILE A 63 -6.02 1.12 -14.63
CA ILE A 63 -5.98 -0.12 -15.41
C ILE A 63 -7.33 -0.89 -15.34
N PRO A 64 -8.44 -0.32 -15.84
CA PRO A 64 -9.80 -0.84 -15.65
C PRO A 64 -10.05 -2.25 -16.20
N ASP A 65 -9.23 -2.73 -17.13
CA ASP A 65 -9.36 -4.05 -17.76
C ASP A 65 -8.44 -5.11 -17.12
N ASN A 66 -7.59 -4.70 -16.18
CA ASN A 66 -6.58 -5.53 -15.52
C ASN A 66 -6.61 -5.43 -13.98
N ALA A 67 -7.71 -4.88 -13.45
CA ALA A 67 -8.01 -4.82 -12.03
C ALA A 67 -9.37 -5.49 -11.80
N VAL A 68 -9.55 -6.18 -10.67
CA VAL A 68 -10.90 -6.45 -10.16
C VAL A 68 -11.57 -5.10 -9.92
N LYS A 69 -12.80 -4.91 -10.41
CA LYS A 69 -13.59 -3.71 -10.11
C LYS A 69 -14.29 -3.96 -8.77
N PRO A 70 -13.97 -3.21 -7.70
CA PRO A 70 -14.63 -3.40 -6.42
C PRO A 70 -16.05 -2.85 -6.51
N VAL A 71 -17.04 -3.61 -6.02
CA VAL A 71 -18.47 -3.29 -6.19
C VAL A 71 -19.06 -2.61 -4.95
N ALA A 72 -18.71 -3.11 -3.76
CA ALA A 72 -19.03 -2.57 -2.45
C ALA A 72 -18.12 -3.23 -1.40
N TRP A 73 -18.19 -2.78 -0.14
CA TRP A 73 -17.59 -3.47 1.02
C TRP A 73 -18.60 -3.54 2.19
N GLY A 74 -18.45 -4.53 3.07
CA GLY A 74 -19.37 -4.83 4.18
C GLY A 74 -19.32 -6.29 4.64
N TYR A 75 -20.15 -6.66 5.63
CA TYR A 75 -20.14 -7.98 6.31
C TYR A 75 -20.94 -9.08 5.53
N SER A 76 -20.39 -10.28 5.28
CA SER A 76 -21.03 -11.41 4.50
C SER A 76 -20.35 -12.83 4.68
N ALA A 77 -20.55 -13.86 3.81
CA ALA A 77 -20.10 -15.30 3.96
C ALA A 77 -19.74 -16.15 2.65
N ASP A 78 -18.94 -17.25 2.77
CA ASP A 78 -18.48 -18.43 1.89
C ASP A 78 -18.34 -18.43 0.32
N THR A 79 -17.37 -19.05 -0.45
CA THR A 79 -16.00 -19.69 -0.28
C THR A 79 -14.99 -19.59 -1.52
N LYS A 80 -13.68 -19.98 -1.38
CA LYS A 80 -12.45 -19.85 -2.28
C LYS A 80 -12.35 -20.84 -3.51
N SER A 81 -11.47 -20.84 -4.55
CA SER A 81 -10.42 -19.96 -5.21
C SER A 81 -10.05 -20.41 -6.70
N LYS A 82 -8.82 -20.15 -7.27
CA LYS A 82 -8.46 -20.01 -8.75
C LYS A 82 -6.98 -20.40 -9.18
N GLY A 83 -6.40 -19.94 -10.34
CA GLY A 83 -5.03 -20.29 -10.90
C GLY A 83 -4.39 -19.37 -12.01
N LEU A 84 -3.14 -19.64 -12.52
CA LEU A 84 -2.19 -18.66 -13.16
C LEU A 84 -1.34 -19.11 -14.41
N VAL A 85 -0.96 -18.19 -15.35
CA VAL A 85 0.22 -18.31 -16.31
C VAL A 85 0.93 -16.95 -16.63
N SER A 86 2.24 -16.82 -16.40
CA SER A 86 2.99 -15.52 -16.31
C SER A 86 3.32 -14.71 -17.60
N GLY A 87 2.45 -14.65 -18.63
CA GLY A 87 2.82 -14.08 -19.94
C GLY A 87 2.65 -12.55 -20.16
N ARG A 88 1.72 -11.88 -19.46
CA ARG A 88 1.16 -10.58 -19.89
C ARG A 88 1.25 -9.43 -18.86
N LEU A 89 1.98 -9.63 -17.75
CA LEU A 89 1.95 -8.72 -16.59
C LEU A 89 2.64 -7.36 -16.80
N LEU A 90 3.76 -7.31 -17.53
CA LEU A 90 4.60 -6.11 -17.62
C LEU A 90 3.86 -4.83 -18.10
N PRO A 91 3.06 -4.86 -19.20
CA PRO A 91 2.36 -3.66 -19.66
C PRO A 91 1.40 -3.07 -18.62
N ILE A 92 0.82 -3.92 -17.77
CA ILE A 92 -0.16 -3.56 -16.75
C ILE A 92 0.51 -2.77 -15.63
N ILE A 93 1.58 -3.32 -15.05
CA ILE A 93 2.33 -2.67 -13.96
C ILE A 93 3.02 -1.41 -14.48
N LYS A 94 3.57 -1.45 -15.71
CA LYS A 94 4.06 -0.26 -16.40
C LYS A 94 2.97 0.81 -16.55
N GLN A 95 1.76 0.43 -16.96
CA GLN A 95 0.64 1.37 -17.09
C GLN A 95 0.22 1.97 -15.74
N MET A 96 0.07 1.15 -14.70
CA MET A 96 -0.26 1.57 -13.34
C MET A 96 0.75 2.61 -12.83
N HIS A 97 2.05 2.29 -12.90
CA HIS A 97 3.11 3.19 -12.45
C HIS A 97 3.23 4.45 -13.31
N GLN A 98 3.11 4.37 -14.64
CA GLN A 98 3.32 5.53 -15.52
C GLN A 98 2.10 6.44 -15.63
N ARG A 99 0.86 5.92 -15.67
CA ARG A 99 -0.37 6.71 -15.92
C ARG A 99 -1.14 7.16 -14.67
N SER A 100 -0.87 6.59 -13.50
CA SER A 100 -1.42 7.08 -12.22
C SER A 100 -1.03 8.55 -11.96
N ILE A 101 -1.84 9.30 -11.21
CA ILE A 101 -1.53 10.66 -10.79
C ILE A 101 -1.91 10.76 -9.31
N SER A 102 -0.97 11.16 -8.45
CA SER A 102 -1.29 11.42 -7.03
C SER A 102 -2.25 12.61 -6.92
N PRO A 103 -3.36 12.50 -6.18
CA PRO A 103 -4.37 13.56 -6.07
C PRO A 103 -3.83 14.84 -5.40
N THR A 104 -2.76 14.71 -4.60
CA THR A 104 -2.04 15.82 -3.94
C THR A 104 -0.77 16.24 -4.67
N GLY A 105 -0.30 15.44 -5.64
CA GLY A 105 1.06 15.54 -6.19
C GLY A 105 2.16 15.04 -5.25
N GLN A 106 1.82 14.48 -4.07
CA GLN A 106 2.75 14.01 -3.03
C GLN A 106 2.75 12.47 -2.91
N PHE A 107 3.66 11.91 -2.12
CA PHE A 107 3.63 10.50 -1.70
C PHE A 107 2.67 10.34 -0.51
N GLY A 108 2.01 9.18 -0.39
CA GLY A 108 1.01 8.90 0.64
C GLY A 108 -0.28 8.25 0.08
N PHE A 109 -1.33 8.18 0.88
CA PHE A 109 -2.65 7.70 0.46
C PHE A 109 -3.78 8.40 1.24
N HIS A 110 -5.01 8.34 0.75
CA HIS A 110 -6.16 9.05 1.35
C HIS A 110 -6.87 8.29 2.47
N VAL A 111 -6.58 7.00 2.61
CA VAL A 111 -6.98 6.13 3.72
C VAL A 111 -5.76 5.37 4.24
N THR A 112 -5.79 4.90 5.48
CA THR A 112 -4.74 4.03 6.03
C THR A 112 -4.68 2.73 5.23
N SER A 113 -3.52 2.41 4.66
CA SER A 113 -3.30 1.12 3.99
C SER A 113 -2.76 0.08 4.97
N TYR A 114 -3.00 -1.20 4.70
CA TYR A 114 -2.71 -2.30 5.64
C TYR A 114 -1.90 -3.40 4.94
N TYR A 115 -0.65 -3.63 5.38
CA TYR A 115 0.17 -4.74 4.89
C TYR A 115 -0.06 -5.96 5.78
N GLY A 116 -1.11 -6.71 5.46
CA GLY A 116 -1.73 -7.62 6.43
C GLY A 116 -2.20 -6.86 7.68
N PRO A 117 -2.07 -7.41 8.90
CA PRO A 117 -2.55 -6.77 10.13
C PRO A 117 -1.68 -5.59 10.61
N GLN A 118 -0.73 -5.08 9.82
CA GLN A 118 0.04 -3.88 10.11
C GLN A 118 -0.58 -2.67 9.37
N PRO A 119 -1.11 -1.66 10.09
CA PRO A 119 -1.44 -0.37 9.49
C PRO A 119 -0.17 0.40 9.09
N MET A 120 -0.17 0.93 7.88
CA MET A 120 0.95 1.65 7.26
C MET A 120 0.84 3.16 7.49
N ILE A 121 1.99 3.82 7.68
CA ILE A 121 2.10 5.28 7.79
C ILE A 121 2.14 5.89 6.39
N VAL A 122 0.96 6.23 5.88
CA VAL A 122 0.74 6.76 4.51
C VAL A 122 0.37 8.25 4.49
N ASP A 123 0.65 8.99 5.58
CA ASP A 123 0.50 10.44 5.65
C ASP A 123 1.23 11.16 4.51
N TRP A 124 0.57 12.16 3.91
CA TRP A 124 1.11 12.87 2.75
C TRP A 124 2.44 13.60 3.07
N THR A 125 3.44 13.37 2.22
CA THR A 125 4.71 14.11 2.21
C THR A 125 5.27 14.14 0.78
N ASP A 126 5.95 15.22 0.41
CA ASP A 126 6.67 15.33 -0.85
C ASP A 126 8.11 14.76 -0.76
N ASN A 127 8.52 14.24 0.39
CA ASN A 127 9.81 13.60 0.63
C ASN A 127 9.68 12.07 0.76
N TRP A 128 10.22 11.33 -0.22
CA TRP A 128 10.19 9.86 -0.25
C TRP A 128 11.14 9.20 0.75
N GLU A 129 12.31 9.80 1.02
CA GLU A 129 13.21 9.30 2.09
C GLU A 129 12.49 9.37 3.43
N GLU A 130 11.79 10.49 3.70
CA GLU A 130 11.00 10.65 4.91
C GLU A 130 9.82 9.67 4.97
N SER A 131 9.02 9.56 3.89
CA SER A 131 7.89 8.63 3.79
C SER A 131 8.31 7.19 4.11
N TRP A 132 9.38 6.71 3.49
CA TRP A 132 9.87 5.36 3.71
C TRP A 132 10.42 5.16 5.13
N VAL A 133 11.18 6.12 5.68
CA VAL A 133 11.72 6.03 7.05
C VAL A 133 10.62 6.09 8.12
N ARG A 134 9.54 6.86 7.90
CA ARG A 134 8.36 6.90 8.78
C ARG A 134 7.72 5.51 8.90
N GLU A 135 7.47 4.84 7.77
CA GLU A 135 6.86 3.50 7.75
C GLU A 135 7.82 2.40 8.22
N PHE A 136 9.09 2.43 7.80
CA PHE A 136 10.10 1.46 8.24
C PHE A 136 10.23 1.43 9.78
N ARG A 137 10.28 2.61 10.43
CA ARG A 137 10.24 2.71 11.90
C ARG A 137 8.89 2.29 12.49
N SER A 138 7.79 2.35 11.74
CA SER A 138 6.48 1.83 12.18
C SER A 138 6.47 0.31 12.23
N GLY A 139 6.97 -0.35 11.18
CA GLY A 139 7.13 -1.81 11.13
C GLY A 139 8.03 -2.35 12.24
N LEU A 140 9.14 -1.68 12.53
CA LEU A 140 10.01 -2.06 13.67
C LEU A 140 9.27 -1.99 15.02
N ARG A 141 8.51 -0.92 15.26
CA ARG A 141 7.65 -0.80 16.46
C ARG A 141 6.50 -1.83 16.45
N TYR A 142 6.01 -2.26 15.29
CA TYR A 142 4.99 -3.31 15.18
C TYR A 142 5.58 -4.67 15.58
N VAL A 143 6.73 -5.04 15.02
CA VAL A 143 7.47 -6.26 15.38
C VAL A 143 7.81 -6.27 16.88
N GLU A 144 8.26 -5.14 17.43
CA GLU A 144 8.51 -4.96 18.87
C GLU A 144 7.27 -5.25 19.73
N ARG A 145 6.10 -4.70 19.39
CA ARG A 145 4.85 -4.98 20.11
C ARG A 145 4.44 -6.45 20.02
N MET A 146 4.75 -7.12 18.91
CA MET A 146 4.38 -8.53 18.67
C MET A 146 5.39 -9.56 19.23
N ARG A 147 6.65 -9.17 19.46
CA ARG A 147 7.76 -10.10 19.80
C ARG A 147 8.60 -9.70 21.01
N GLY A 148 8.40 -8.51 21.55
CA GLY A 148 9.29 -7.90 22.55
C GLY A 148 10.43 -7.11 21.91
N HIS A 149 11.14 -6.36 22.74
CA HIS A 149 12.21 -5.46 22.32
C HIS A 149 13.53 -6.21 21.99
N ASP A 150 14.07 -5.97 20.79
CA ASP A 150 15.41 -6.44 20.36
C ASP A 150 16.36 -5.23 20.21
N PRO A 151 17.24 -4.96 21.19
CA PRO A 151 18.19 -3.84 21.14
C PRO A 151 19.18 -3.94 19.97
N GLU A 152 19.50 -5.15 19.48
CA GLU A 152 20.39 -5.33 18.33
C GLU A 152 19.69 -4.91 17.05
N LEU A 153 18.44 -5.36 16.85
CA LEU A 153 17.62 -4.98 15.70
C LEU A 153 17.44 -3.46 15.62
N PHE A 154 17.01 -2.80 16.70
CA PHE A 154 16.83 -1.33 16.68
C PHE A 154 18.15 -0.59 16.40
N LYS A 155 19.27 -1.02 16.98
CA LYS A 155 20.58 -0.43 16.74
C LYS A 155 21.05 -0.60 15.28
N ILE A 156 20.86 -1.78 14.69
CA ILE A 156 21.20 -2.05 13.28
C ILE A 156 20.26 -1.25 12.36
N SER A 157 18.97 -1.15 12.70
CA SER A 157 17.98 -0.39 11.93
C SER A 157 18.29 1.10 11.85
N GLU A 158 18.67 1.75 12.95
CA GLU A 158 19.03 3.17 12.92
C GLU A 158 20.31 3.42 12.11
N GLN A 159 21.31 2.51 12.17
CA GLN A 159 22.48 2.57 11.28
C GLN A 159 22.12 2.34 9.81
N PHE A 160 21.16 1.46 9.53
CA PHE A 160 20.66 1.20 8.18
C PHE A 160 19.93 2.42 7.60
N ILE A 161 19.10 3.09 8.41
CA ILE A 161 18.47 4.37 8.05
C ILE A 161 19.54 5.44 7.77
N GLU A 162 20.45 5.66 8.73
CA GLU A 162 21.49 6.70 8.66
C GLU A 162 22.39 6.54 7.42
N LYS A 163 22.81 5.31 7.10
CA LYS A 163 23.85 5.05 6.08
C LYS A 163 23.34 4.55 4.75
N VAL A 164 22.36 3.64 4.75
CA VAL A 164 21.93 2.91 3.56
C VAL A 164 20.69 3.57 2.94
N ALA A 165 19.66 3.84 3.76
CA ALA A 165 18.46 4.53 3.27
C ALA A 165 18.78 5.96 2.80
N SER A 166 19.57 6.72 3.56
CA SER A 166 20.05 8.04 3.11
C SER A 166 20.85 7.98 1.81
N ARG A 167 21.74 6.98 1.67
CA ARG A 167 22.56 6.78 0.46
C ARG A 167 21.72 6.44 -0.77
N PHE A 168 20.57 5.80 -0.63
CA PHE A 168 19.78 5.32 -1.78
C PHE A 168 18.51 6.12 -2.06
N LEU A 169 17.86 6.68 -1.05
CA LEU A 169 16.61 7.41 -1.19
C LEU A 169 16.85 8.90 -1.43
N ARG A 170 17.79 9.52 -0.70
CA ARG A 170 18.11 10.96 -0.85
C ARG A 170 18.52 11.34 -2.28
N PRO A 171 19.35 10.56 -3.01
CA PRO A 171 19.69 10.86 -4.40
C PRO A 171 18.52 10.90 -5.38
N LEU A 172 17.35 10.32 -5.05
CA LEU A 172 16.18 10.31 -5.93
C LEU A 172 15.55 11.71 -6.09
N GLN A 173 15.72 12.60 -5.10
CA GLN A 173 15.09 13.92 -5.05
C GLN A 173 16.08 15.09 -4.81
N THR A 174 17.38 14.80 -4.83
CA THR A 174 18.46 15.80 -4.66
C THR A 174 19.33 15.92 -5.91
N GLY A 175 20.09 17.03 -6.01
CA GLY A 175 20.96 17.29 -7.16
C GLY A 175 20.19 17.53 -8.46
N GLY A 176 19.04 18.19 -8.38
CA GLY A 176 18.16 18.46 -9.53
C GLY A 176 17.38 17.24 -10.03
N ARG A 177 17.31 16.15 -9.24
CA ARG A 177 16.48 14.98 -9.53
C ARG A 177 15.14 15.07 -8.84
N SER A 178 14.15 14.40 -9.42
CA SER A 178 12.85 14.15 -8.81
C SER A 178 12.34 12.79 -9.27
N ILE A 179 11.50 12.17 -8.44
CA ILE A 179 10.73 10.98 -8.79
C ILE A 179 9.25 11.30 -8.71
N LYS A 180 8.45 10.60 -9.53
CA LYS A 180 7.00 10.76 -9.58
C LYS A 180 6.34 9.88 -8.50
N PRO A 181 5.48 10.44 -7.61
CA PRO A 181 4.54 9.65 -6.82
C PRO A 181 3.65 8.82 -7.75
N SER A 182 3.87 7.51 -7.73
CA SER A 182 3.26 6.53 -8.62
C SER A 182 2.40 5.59 -7.78
N LEU A 183 1.21 5.26 -8.24
CA LEU A 183 0.34 4.32 -7.53
C LEU A 183 1.00 2.93 -7.54
N CYS A 184 1.41 2.45 -6.37
CA CYS A 184 1.90 1.10 -6.14
C CYS A 184 0.74 0.16 -5.75
N HIS A 185 0.90 -1.13 -6.04
CA HIS A 185 0.05 -2.19 -5.49
C HIS A 185 0.41 -2.51 -4.03
N GLY A 186 1.65 -2.30 -3.62
CA GLY A 186 2.18 -2.52 -2.26
C GLY A 186 2.41 -3.99 -1.91
N ASN A 187 1.63 -4.91 -2.48
CA ASN A 187 1.64 -6.34 -2.20
C ASN A 187 1.78 -7.19 -3.48
N LEU A 188 2.65 -6.78 -4.42
CA LEU A 188 2.68 -7.37 -5.77
C LEU A 188 3.51 -8.66 -5.84
N CYS A 189 2.81 -9.80 -5.79
CA CYS A 189 3.37 -11.14 -5.99
C CYS A 189 2.38 -12.03 -6.76
N ASP A 190 2.81 -13.21 -7.24
CA ASP A 190 1.97 -14.10 -8.05
C ASP A 190 0.76 -14.72 -7.31
N GLU A 191 0.80 -14.80 -5.98
CA GLU A 191 -0.41 -15.10 -5.17
C GLU A 191 -1.54 -14.08 -5.42
N ASN A 192 -1.16 -12.83 -5.69
CA ASN A 192 -2.03 -11.66 -5.95
C ASN A 192 -2.15 -11.33 -7.45
N ILE A 193 -1.83 -12.29 -8.33
CA ILE A 193 -2.07 -12.20 -9.77
C ILE A 193 -2.96 -13.35 -10.22
N GLN A 194 -4.01 -13.03 -10.98
CA GLN A 194 -5.00 -14.00 -11.47
C GLN A 194 -5.22 -13.82 -12.96
N PHE A 195 -5.86 -14.79 -13.61
CA PHE A 195 -6.34 -14.62 -14.98
C PHE A 195 -7.85 -14.47 -15.00
N ASN A 196 -8.33 -13.46 -15.74
CA ASN A 196 -9.72 -13.40 -16.15
C ASN A 196 -9.97 -14.53 -17.17
N VAL A 197 -11.03 -15.31 -16.96
CA VAL A 197 -11.30 -16.54 -17.73
C VAL A 197 -11.65 -16.24 -19.18
N ASP A 198 -12.37 -15.13 -19.43
CA ASP A 198 -12.95 -14.80 -20.74
C ASP A 198 -11.97 -14.05 -21.66
N THR A 199 -11.19 -13.15 -21.08
CA THR A 199 -10.22 -12.30 -21.81
C THR A 199 -8.80 -12.87 -21.84
N HIS A 200 -8.53 -13.86 -20.98
CA HIS A 200 -7.19 -14.40 -20.68
C HIS A 200 -6.16 -13.32 -20.34
N GLN A 201 -6.60 -12.20 -19.76
CA GLN A 201 -5.71 -11.13 -19.28
C GLN A 201 -5.35 -11.35 -17.80
N PRO A 202 -4.14 -10.94 -17.37
CA PRO A 202 -3.82 -10.85 -15.96
C PRO A 202 -4.69 -9.79 -15.29
N VAL A 203 -5.04 -10.06 -14.04
CA VAL A 203 -5.80 -9.18 -13.15
C VAL A 203 -5.10 -9.15 -11.80
N ILE A 204 -4.86 -7.95 -11.27
CA ILE A 204 -4.31 -7.74 -9.92
C ILE A 204 -5.40 -7.36 -8.92
N PHE A 205 -5.21 -7.79 -7.67
CA PHE A 205 -6.15 -7.76 -6.55
C PHE A 205 -5.37 -7.95 -5.24
N ASP A 206 -6.02 -7.76 -4.09
CA ASP A 206 -5.40 -7.76 -2.75
C ASP A 206 -4.30 -6.67 -2.54
N PRO A 207 -4.52 -5.39 -2.95
CA PRO A 207 -3.53 -4.33 -2.83
C PRO A 207 -3.41 -3.74 -1.43
N CYS A 208 -2.21 -3.27 -1.13
CA CYS A 208 -1.85 -2.41 0.00
C CYS A 208 -1.43 -1.03 -0.56
N SER A 209 -2.31 -0.39 -1.32
CA SER A 209 -1.95 0.74 -2.21
C SER A 209 -1.43 2.00 -1.49
N PHE A 210 -0.52 2.70 -2.15
CA PHE A 210 -0.11 4.07 -1.82
C PHE A 210 0.52 4.72 -3.07
N TYR A 211 0.61 6.05 -3.08
CA TYR A 211 1.44 6.77 -4.03
C TYR A 211 2.88 6.81 -3.49
N GLY A 212 3.79 6.11 -4.16
CA GLY A 212 5.17 5.94 -3.71
C GLY A 212 6.18 6.01 -4.86
N HIS A 213 7.40 5.58 -4.58
CA HIS A 213 8.39 5.31 -5.63
C HIS A 213 8.08 3.97 -6.31
N HIS A 214 7.95 3.95 -7.63
CA HIS A 214 7.52 2.78 -8.40
C HIS A 214 8.40 1.52 -8.27
N GLU A 215 9.62 1.64 -7.76
CA GLU A 215 10.52 0.49 -7.51
C GLU A 215 10.23 -0.21 -6.17
N MET A 216 9.47 0.44 -5.27
CA MET A 216 9.00 -0.14 -3.99
C MET A 216 8.05 -1.31 -4.23
N ASP A 217 7.29 -1.29 -5.33
CA ASP A 217 6.30 -2.32 -5.66
C ASP A 217 6.91 -3.72 -5.88
N PHE A 218 8.23 -3.80 -6.07
CA PHE A 218 8.98 -5.03 -6.23
C PHE A 218 9.45 -5.67 -4.91
N GLN A 219 9.13 -5.07 -3.75
CA GLN A 219 9.53 -5.59 -2.43
C GLN A 219 9.13 -7.07 -2.23
N CYS A 220 7.90 -7.42 -2.57
CA CYS A 220 7.37 -8.78 -2.41
C CYS A 220 8.03 -9.78 -3.38
N MET A 221 8.49 -9.31 -4.55
CA MET A 221 9.15 -10.14 -5.57
C MET A 221 10.59 -10.55 -5.21
N LYS A 222 11.16 -10.00 -4.14
CA LYS A 222 12.42 -10.49 -3.55
C LYS A 222 12.19 -11.60 -2.51
N GLY A 223 10.94 -11.84 -2.09
CA GLY A 223 10.60 -12.93 -1.16
C GLY A 223 10.75 -14.31 -1.82
N PRO A 224 11.29 -15.32 -1.12
CA PRO A 224 11.59 -16.65 -1.69
C PRO A 224 10.35 -17.42 -2.16
N GLN A 225 9.16 -17.04 -1.70
CA GLN A 225 7.87 -17.58 -2.16
C GLN A 225 7.41 -17.02 -3.51
N CYS A 226 7.99 -15.91 -4.00
CA CYS A 226 7.47 -15.19 -5.16
C CYS A 226 8.11 -15.67 -6.48
N ILE A 227 7.34 -16.40 -7.29
CA ILE A 227 7.79 -17.12 -8.48
C ILE A 227 8.17 -16.16 -9.62
N ILE A 228 7.48 -15.01 -9.75
CA ILE A 228 7.78 -14.01 -10.81
C ILE A 228 9.15 -13.33 -10.61
N GLY A 229 9.55 -13.15 -9.35
CA GLY A 229 10.93 -12.93 -8.91
C GLY A 229 11.75 -11.86 -9.63
N GLN A 230 13.08 -12.07 -9.62
CA GLN A 230 14.06 -11.21 -10.29
C GLN A 230 13.81 -11.11 -11.81
N ASN A 231 13.31 -12.16 -12.45
CA ASN A 231 13.04 -12.17 -13.89
C ASN A 231 12.06 -11.06 -14.32
N PHE A 232 11.04 -10.78 -13.50
CA PHE A 232 10.13 -9.66 -13.74
C PHE A 232 10.79 -8.30 -13.47
N ILE A 233 11.57 -8.20 -12.40
CA ILE A 233 12.31 -6.98 -12.01
C ILE A 233 13.28 -6.56 -13.13
N ASP A 234 14.09 -7.49 -13.64
CA ASP A 234 15.05 -7.26 -14.73
C ASP A 234 14.33 -6.83 -16.02
N LEU A 235 13.22 -7.51 -16.35
CA LEU A 235 12.41 -7.18 -17.52
C LEU A 235 11.77 -5.78 -17.39
N TYR A 236 11.27 -5.41 -16.21
CA TYR A 236 10.74 -4.07 -15.95
C TYR A 236 11.84 -3.01 -16.08
N LYS A 237 13.01 -3.23 -15.46
CA LYS A 237 14.20 -2.37 -15.54
C LYS A 237 14.60 -2.11 -17.00
N VAL A 238 14.59 -3.14 -17.86
CA VAL A 238 14.89 -3.03 -19.29
C VAL A 238 13.79 -2.33 -20.12
N LYS A 239 12.51 -2.44 -19.73
CA LYS A 239 11.37 -1.97 -20.54
C LYS A 239 10.69 -0.69 -20.03
N VAL A 240 11.06 -0.22 -18.84
CA VAL A 240 10.59 1.03 -18.21
C VAL A 240 11.74 1.94 -17.83
N GLY A 241 12.87 1.37 -17.41
CA GLY A 241 14.01 2.10 -16.87
C GLY A 241 14.05 2.09 -15.34
N ALA A 242 15.23 2.37 -14.81
CA ALA A 242 15.48 2.60 -13.39
C ALA A 242 15.50 4.11 -13.09
N SER A 243 15.05 4.49 -11.90
CA SER A 243 15.29 5.83 -11.35
C SER A 243 16.80 6.07 -11.17
N LYS A 244 17.24 7.32 -11.34
CA LYS A 244 18.65 7.69 -11.18
C LYS A 244 18.99 7.88 -9.69
N PRO A 245 20.14 7.39 -9.18
CA PRO A 245 21.21 6.69 -9.92
C PRO A 245 20.81 5.27 -10.34
N ILE A 246 21.17 4.86 -11.56
CA ILE A 246 20.70 3.61 -12.18
C ILE A 246 21.47 2.40 -11.62
N GLU A 247 22.73 2.63 -11.28
CA GLU A 247 23.64 1.71 -10.60
C GLU A 247 23.11 1.23 -9.23
N ASP A 248 22.33 2.05 -8.54
CA ASP A 248 21.79 1.76 -7.21
C ASP A 248 20.49 0.90 -7.25
N PHE A 249 19.95 0.61 -8.44
CA PHE A 249 18.61 0.00 -8.58
C PHE A 249 18.45 -1.33 -7.84
N GLU A 250 19.40 -2.28 -7.95
CA GLU A 250 19.24 -3.59 -7.32
C GLU A 250 19.26 -3.50 -5.79
N ASP A 251 20.18 -2.69 -5.24
CA ASP A 251 20.28 -2.49 -3.81
C ASP A 251 19.13 -1.64 -3.25
N ARG A 252 18.52 -0.76 -4.06
CA ARG A 252 17.23 -0.11 -3.73
C ARG A 252 16.10 -1.13 -3.59
N VAL A 253 15.94 -2.05 -4.53
CA VAL A 253 14.87 -3.07 -4.43
C VAL A 253 15.13 -4.02 -3.25
N SER A 254 16.39 -4.35 -2.94
CA SER A 254 16.74 -5.06 -1.70
C SER A 254 16.47 -4.25 -0.42
N LEU A 255 16.71 -2.93 -0.42
CA LEU A 255 16.31 -2.07 0.69
C LEU A 255 14.79 -2.07 0.90
N TYR A 256 14.02 -2.03 -0.19
CA TYR A 256 12.56 -2.11 -0.13
C TYR A 256 12.06 -3.49 0.34
N ALA A 257 12.78 -4.57 0.02
CA ALA A 257 12.45 -5.93 0.46
C ALA A 257 12.68 -6.22 1.96
N MET A 258 13.45 -5.38 2.67
CA MET A 258 13.54 -5.33 4.15
C MET A 258 13.95 -6.64 4.88
N ALA A 259 14.60 -7.60 4.22
CA ALA A 259 15.15 -8.79 4.89
C ALA A 259 16.31 -8.42 5.85
N LYS A 260 16.39 -9.03 7.04
CA LYS A 260 17.48 -8.73 8.03
C LYS A 260 18.85 -9.14 7.49
N ALA A 261 18.91 -10.14 6.60
CA ALA A 261 20.12 -10.49 5.86
C ALA A 261 20.57 -9.37 4.90
N ASP A 262 19.64 -8.77 4.14
CA ASP A 262 19.94 -7.66 3.23
C ASP A 262 20.36 -6.39 3.99
N MET A 263 19.77 -6.11 5.15
CA MET A 263 20.21 -5.00 6.00
C MET A 263 21.69 -5.10 6.40
N ARG A 264 22.14 -6.28 6.81
CA ARG A 264 23.54 -6.53 7.16
C ARG A 264 24.45 -6.46 5.93
N ARG A 265 24.08 -7.14 4.84
CA ARG A 265 24.82 -7.11 3.55
C ARG A 265 25.02 -5.68 3.04
N LEU A 266 23.99 -4.83 3.11
CA LEU A 266 24.06 -3.46 2.64
C LEU A 266 24.88 -2.55 3.57
N LEU A 267 24.82 -2.77 4.89
CA LEU A 267 25.70 -2.07 5.85
C LEU A 267 27.19 -2.43 5.65
N GLU A 268 27.48 -3.69 5.37
CA GLU A 268 28.84 -4.17 5.04
C GLU A 268 29.34 -3.62 3.70
N LYS A 269 28.44 -3.48 2.71
CA LYS A 269 28.75 -2.94 1.38
C LYS A 269 28.89 -1.40 1.35
N TYR A 270 28.20 -0.68 2.25
CA TYR A 270 28.18 0.78 2.32
C TYR A 270 28.49 1.33 3.74
N PRO A 271 29.65 0.99 4.34
CA PRO A 271 29.96 1.31 5.74
C PRO A 271 30.09 2.81 6.03
N ASP A 272 30.42 3.61 5.02
CA ASP A 272 30.51 5.07 5.07
C ASP A 272 29.26 5.79 4.49
N GLY A 273 28.24 5.06 4.04
CA GLY A 273 27.00 5.62 3.49
C GLY A 273 27.21 6.66 2.37
N LEU A 274 26.80 7.90 2.62
CA LEU A 274 26.89 9.04 1.68
C LEU A 274 28.31 9.60 1.47
N ARG A 275 29.31 9.25 2.30
CA ARG A 275 30.64 9.90 2.32
C ARG A 275 31.38 9.93 0.97
N TYR A 276 31.19 8.91 0.15
CA TYR A 276 31.81 8.77 -1.17
C TYR A 276 30.80 8.93 -2.32
N TYR A 277 29.60 9.45 -2.04
CA TYR A 277 28.60 9.72 -3.07
C TYR A 277 28.98 10.97 -3.87
N MET A 278 29.18 10.80 -5.19
CA MET A 278 29.67 11.86 -6.08
C MET A 278 28.57 12.72 -6.73
N GLY A 279 27.30 12.50 -6.39
CA GLY A 279 26.19 13.33 -6.88
C GLY A 279 25.85 14.48 -5.92
N GLY A 280 25.29 15.56 -6.45
CA GLY A 280 24.80 16.67 -5.62
C GLY A 280 23.70 16.22 -4.66
N LEU A 281 23.78 16.67 -3.41
CA LEU A 281 22.81 16.40 -2.34
C LEU A 281 21.91 17.61 -2.01
N GLU A 282 22.03 18.69 -2.78
CA GLU A 282 21.16 19.86 -2.65
C GLU A 282 19.68 19.48 -2.83
N PRO A 283 18.80 19.84 -1.88
CA PRO A 283 17.38 19.46 -1.92
C PRO A 283 16.61 20.30 -2.93
N THR A 284 15.73 19.61 -3.68
CA THR A 284 14.82 20.24 -4.66
C THR A 284 13.48 20.67 -4.02
N ILE A 285 13.30 20.35 -2.73
CA ILE A 285 12.06 20.50 -1.95
C ILE A 285 12.41 21.18 -0.62
N ALA A 286 11.45 21.90 -0.02
CA ALA A 286 11.65 22.64 1.21
C ALA A 286 12.13 21.74 2.37
N SER A 287 12.90 22.32 3.29
CA SER A 287 13.51 21.61 4.42
C SER A 287 12.47 20.91 5.31
N LEU A 288 12.78 19.67 5.70
CA LEU A 288 12.13 18.98 6.82
C LEU A 288 12.07 19.91 8.05
N PRO A 289 10.91 20.10 8.71
CA PRO A 289 10.85 20.82 9.97
C PRO A 289 11.46 19.97 11.09
N ASP A 290 12.30 20.56 11.95
CA ASP A 290 12.92 19.92 13.13
C ASP A 290 11.93 19.50 14.23
N THR A 291 10.62 19.53 13.96
CA THR A 291 9.55 19.26 14.92
C THR A 291 8.85 17.96 14.56
N PRO A 292 8.78 16.96 15.47
CA PRO A 292 8.00 15.75 15.21
C PRO A 292 6.51 16.10 15.01
N PRO A 293 5.78 15.37 14.15
CA PRO A 293 4.38 15.65 13.89
C PRO A 293 3.57 15.59 15.19
N ALA A 294 2.78 16.63 15.45
CA ALA A 294 1.96 16.72 16.64
C ALA A 294 0.93 15.58 16.65
N THR A 295 0.79 14.90 17.80
CA THR A 295 -0.21 13.84 17.98
C THR A 295 -1.60 14.36 17.57
N PRO A 296 -2.31 13.68 16.65
CA PRO A 296 -3.57 14.19 16.12
C PRO A 296 -4.59 14.36 17.25
N SER A 297 -5.00 15.61 17.49
CA SER A 297 -6.00 15.92 18.50
C SER A 297 -7.34 15.34 18.08
N ARG A 298 -7.83 14.35 18.84
CA ARG A 298 -9.15 13.75 18.64
C ARG A 298 -10.22 14.82 18.85
N ALA A 299 -10.76 15.35 17.75
CA ALA A 299 -11.87 16.28 17.77
C ALA A 299 -13.05 15.67 18.56
N GLN A 300 -13.37 16.24 19.71
CA GLN A 300 -14.52 15.84 20.50
C GLN A 300 -15.79 16.46 19.91
N PRO A 301 -16.84 15.67 19.61
CA PRO A 301 -18.14 16.22 19.25
C PRO A 301 -18.71 17.05 20.40
N SER A 302 -19.31 18.20 20.08
CA SER A 302 -19.89 19.13 21.05
C SER A 302 -21.18 18.58 21.68
N THR A 303 -21.07 18.02 22.88
CA THR A 303 -22.23 17.57 23.67
C THR A 303 -23.01 18.73 24.29
N GLN A 304 -24.05 19.20 23.59
CA GLN A 304 -25.17 19.86 24.28
C GLN A 304 -26.11 18.79 24.84
N ILE A 305 -26.18 18.68 26.17
CA ILE A 305 -27.06 17.75 26.88
C ILE A 305 -28.38 18.45 27.18
N ALA A 306 -29.47 17.98 26.57
CA ALA A 306 -30.83 18.22 27.03
C ALA A 306 -31.36 16.92 27.68
N SER A 307 -31.83 16.99 28.92
CA SER A 307 -32.12 15.81 29.74
C SER A 307 -33.61 15.43 29.75
N LYS A 308 -33.89 14.11 29.68
CA LYS A 308 -34.96 13.40 30.41
C LYS A 308 -35.06 11.92 30.04
N GLY A 309 -35.37 11.09 31.05
CA GLY A 309 -36.00 9.78 30.87
C GLY A 309 -35.05 8.58 30.95
N ASP A 310 -35.14 7.82 32.05
CA ASP A 310 -34.56 6.49 32.15
C ASP A 310 -35.31 5.49 31.25
N ASN A 311 -34.57 4.59 30.58
CA ASN A 311 -34.99 3.20 30.51
C ASN A 311 -33.81 2.25 30.26
N THR A 312 -33.93 1.00 30.72
CA THR A 312 -32.85 0.01 30.64
C THR A 312 -32.79 -0.66 29.27
N GLY A 313 -31.63 -0.62 28.61
CA GLY A 313 -31.38 -1.36 27.38
C GLY A 313 -29.89 -1.43 27.02
N ILE A 314 -29.43 -2.57 26.50
CA ILE A 314 -28.07 -2.73 25.97
C ILE A 314 -28.04 -2.11 24.57
N ASN A 315 -27.42 -0.94 24.43
CA ASN A 315 -27.29 -0.26 23.15
C ASN A 315 -26.17 -0.87 22.30
N THR A 316 -26.53 -1.81 21.43
CA THR A 316 -25.76 -2.10 20.22
C THR A 316 -25.81 -0.86 19.30
N PRO A 317 -24.70 -0.41 18.70
CA PRO A 317 -24.75 0.68 17.72
C PRO A 317 -25.59 0.29 16.49
N PRO A 318 -26.28 1.26 15.84
CA PRO A 318 -27.12 0.98 14.69
C PRO A 318 -26.29 0.47 13.51
N ARG A 319 -26.71 -0.65 12.90
CA ARG A 319 -26.05 -1.20 11.71
C ARG A 319 -26.44 -0.38 10.48
N THR A 320 -25.51 0.40 9.94
CA THR A 320 -25.65 1.03 8.62
C THR A 320 -25.76 -0.05 7.55
N PRO A 321 -26.73 0.03 6.61
CA PRO A 321 -26.85 -0.94 5.51
C PRO A 321 -25.72 -0.77 4.48
N LEU A 322 -25.55 -1.78 3.63
CA LEU A 322 -24.63 -1.75 2.48
C LEU A 322 -24.88 -0.50 1.62
N ILE A 323 -23.84 0.34 1.45
CA ILE A 323 -23.90 1.52 0.59
C ILE A 323 -23.61 1.07 -0.86
N THR A 324 -24.66 0.87 -1.65
CA THR A 324 -24.53 0.71 -3.10
C THR A 324 -24.32 2.09 -3.75
N TYR A 325 -23.29 2.21 -4.58
CA TYR A 325 -23.10 3.41 -5.40
C TYR A 325 -24.11 3.41 -6.56
N ASP A 326 -24.98 4.41 -6.60
CA ASP A 326 -25.99 4.62 -7.64
C ASP A 326 -25.42 5.53 -8.75
N PRO A 327 -25.04 4.99 -9.92
CA PRO A 327 -24.46 5.79 -11.01
C PRO A 327 -25.46 6.71 -11.71
N SER A 328 -26.77 6.60 -11.44
CA SER A 328 -27.80 7.42 -12.09
C SER A 328 -27.82 8.89 -11.61
N ARG A 329 -27.18 9.19 -10.48
CA ARG A 329 -27.25 10.51 -9.83
C ARG A 329 -26.30 11.57 -10.39
N ASN A 330 -25.46 11.23 -11.37
CA ASN A 330 -24.58 12.20 -12.05
C ASN A 330 -25.29 12.90 -13.23
N SER A 331 -26.41 13.58 -12.96
CA SER A 331 -27.02 14.55 -13.88
C SER A 331 -26.70 15.98 -13.42
N ILE A 332 -25.57 16.52 -13.88
CA ILE A 332 -25.31 17.96 -13.81
C ILE A 332 -26.15 18.61 -14.93
N THR A 333 -27.31 19.14 -14.57
CA THR A 333 -28.18 19.92 -15.46
C THR A 333 -28.75 21.11 -14.70
N ASP A 334 -28.32 22.30 -15.15
CA ASP A 334 -29.02 23.59 -15.08
C ASP A 334 -29.66 24.01 -13.74
N ASP A 335 -28.90 24.79 -12.96
CA ASP A 335 -29.49 25.74 -12.00
C ASP A 335 -28.60 27.00 -11.81
N ILE A 336 -28.23 27.64 -12.93
CA ILE A 336 -27.64 29.00 -12.96
C ILE A 336 -28.25 29.79 -14.13
N LEU A 337 -29.46 30.37 -13.96
CA LEU A 337 -29.94 31.50 -14.77
C LEU A 337 -31.23 32.13 -14.19
N GLY A 338 -31.10 33.31 -13.58
CA GLY A 338 -32.22 34.15 -13.15
C GLY A 338 -32.88 33.76 -11.81
N ALA A 339 -33.55 34.67 -11.09
CA ALA A 339 -33.72 36.10 -11.34
C ALA A 339 -33.68 36.90 -10.03
N GLY A 340 -33.24 38.16 -10.13
CA GLY A 340 -33.62 39.24 -9.22
C GLY A 340 -34.51 40.22 -9.96
N GLU A 341 -35.31 40.98 -9.21
CA GLU A 341 -36.47 41.79 -9.63
C GLU A 341 -37.72 40.95 -9.98
#